data_AF-A0AAI9TMX5-F1
#
_entry.id   AF-A0AAI9TMX5-F1
#
_cell.length_a   1.000
_cell.length_b   1.000
_cell.length_c   1.000
_cell.angle_alpha   90.00
_cell.angle_beta   90.00
_cell.angle_gamma   90.00
#
_symmetry.space_group_name_H-M   'P 1'
#
loop_
_entity.id
_entity.type
_entity.pdbx_description
1 polymer ?
#
loop_
_entity_poly.entity_id
_entity_poly.type
_entity_poly.pdbx_seq_one_letter_code
_entity_poly.pdbx_strand_id
1 'polypeptide(L)'
;MSYYDIDSILTDAQKLPCTFELEVPGLGILEGNAGEDIKAGTRIDLPLWLGEMLSIGARLGTSRLVTLDMPEALSERVMNALKADPRTLDLRALAPHFYNLSERILELFEEEEMVDVLGDVGI
;
A
#
# COMPACT_ATOMS: atom_id res chain seq x y z
N MET A 1 -3.44 -8.04 -13.48
CA MET A 1 -4.63 -8.46 -12.68
C MET A 1 -5.86 -8.80 -13.52
N SER A 2 -6.68 -9.75 -13.05
CA SER A 2 -8.03 -10.05 -13.58
C SER A 2 -9.07 -9.83 -12.48
N TYR A 3 -10.23 -9.24 -12.81
CA TYR A 3 -11.28 -8.90 -11.83
C TYR A 3 -11.79 -10.10 -11.01
N TYR A 4 -11.81 -11.29 -11.61
CA TYR A 4 -12.32 -12.51 -10.96
C TYR A 4 -11.21 -13.38 -10.35
N ASP A 5 -9.96 -12.94 -10.42
CA ASP A 5 -8.86 -13.67 -9.81
C ASP A 5 -8.88 -13.48 -8.28
N ILE A 6 -8.89 -14.58 -7.56
CA ILE A 6 -8.96 -14.60 -6.10
C ILE A 6 -7.69 -14.01 -5.51
N ASP A 7 -6.53 -14.30 -6.09
CA ASP A 7 -5.25 -13.77 -5.58
C ASP A 7 -5.18 -12.25 -5.76
N SER A 8 -5.72 -11.72 -6.86
CA SER A 8 -5.88 -10.29 -7.07
C SER A 8 -6.79 -9.65 -6.01
N ILE A 9 -7.97 -10.25 -5.73
CA ILE A 9 -8.90 -9.76 -4.70
C ILE A 9 -8.27 -9.77 -3.31
N LEU A 10 -7.55 -10.85 -2.95
CA LEU A 10 -6.87 -10.97 -1.66
C LEU A 10 -5.71 -10.00 -1.53
N THR A 11 -5.02 -9.69 -2.63
CA THR A 11 -3.97 -8.67 -2.67
C THR A 11 -4.54 -7.29 -2.39
N ASP A 12 -5.62 -6.92 -3.08
CA ASP A 12 -6.28 -5.62 -2.92
C ASP A 12 -6.88 -5.42 -1.52
N ALA A 13 -7.20 -6.51 -0.81
CA ALA A 13 -7.69 -6.46 0.57
C ALA A 13 -6.59 -6.23 1.63
N GLN A 14 -5.30 -6.35 1.25
CA GLN A 14 -4.19 -6.12 2.18
C GLN A 14 -4.17 -4.67 2.67
N LYS A 15 -3.68 -4.47 3.89
CA LYS A 15 -3.64 -3.17 4.54
C LYS A 15 -2.44 -2.35 4.04
N LEU A 16 -2.73 -1.11 3.68
CA LEU A 16 -1.77 -0.10 3.26
C LEU A 16 -1.85 1.09 4.23
N PRO A 17 -0.73 1.52 4.82
CA PRO A 17 -0.74 2.69 5.68
C PRO A 17 -1.07 3.94 4.86
N CYS A 18 -2.02 4.72 5.36
CA CYS A 18 -2.57 5.87 4.69
C CYS A 18 -2.64 7.05 5.65
N THR A 19 -2.25 8.24 5.19
CA THR A 19 -2.35 9.49 5.96
C THR A 19 -3.43 10.37 5.33
N PHE A 20 -4.45 10.74 6.11
CA PHE A 20 -5.48 11.68 5.66
C PHE A 20 -4.91 13.10 5.66
N GLU A 21 -4.97 13.78 4.52
CA GLU A 21 -4.44 15.15 4.37
C GLU A 21 -5.48 16.22 4.72
N LEU A 22 -6.76 15.84 4.72
CA LEU A 22 -7.89 16.71 4.98
C LEU A 22 -8.79 16.10 6.05
N GLU A 23 -9.52 16.97 6.74
CA GLU A 23 -10.58 16.52 7.64
C GLU A 23 -11.74 15.91 6.85
N VAL A 24 -12.25 14.75 7.28
CA VAL A 24 -13.32 14.02 6.61
C VAL A 24 -14.50 13.81 7.57
N PRO A 25 -15.60 14.56 7.39
CA PRO A 25 -16.73 14.48 8.30
C PRO A 25 -17.41 13.11 8.32
N GLY A 26 -17.73 12.61 9.51
CA GLY A 26 -18.51 11.40 9.74
C GLY A 26 -17.82 10.08 9.37
N LEU A 27 -16.53 10.11 9.01
CA LEU A 27 -15.78 8.93 8.55
C LEU A 27 -14.94 8.28 9.66
N GLY A 28 -15.07 8.71 10.92
CA GLY A 28 -14.33 8.17 12.07
C GLY A 28 -14.49 6.67 12.29
N ILE A 29 -15.51 6.03 11.68
CA ILE A 29 -15.64 4.57 11.64
C ILE A 29 -14.40 3.85 11.11
N LEU A 30 -13.60 4.47 10.23
CA LEU A 30 -12.38 3.89 9.67
C LEU A 30 -11.27 3.71 10.72
N GLU A 31 -11.30 4.49 11.81
CA GLU A 31 -10.40 4.37 12.97
C GLU A 31 -11.10 3.83 14.22
N GLY A 32 -12.36 3.36 14.09
CA GLY A 32 -13.15 2.81 15.20
C GLY A 32 -13.94 3.86 16.01
N ASN A 33 -13.94 5.12 15.59
CA ASN A 33 -14.65 6.23 16.24
C ASN A 33 -15.93 6.58 15.47
N ALA A 34 -16.92 5.68 15.50
CA ALA A 34 -18.17 5.85 14.74
C ALA A 34 -18.92 7.14 15.12
N GLY A 35 -19.23 7.98 14.13
CA GLY A 35 -19.91 9.26 14.32
C GLY A 35 -18.99 10.46 14.55
N GLU A 36 -17.68 10.24 14.64
CA GLU A 36 -16.68 11.31 14.66
C GLU A 36 -16.11 11.59 13.25
N ASP A 37 -15.36 12.69 13.15
CA ASP A 37 -14.67 13.13 11.95
C ASP A 37 -13.23 12.62 11.96
N ILE A 38 -12.70 12.25 10.78
CA ILE A 38 -11.27 11.98 10.65
C ILE A 38 -10.55 13.32 10.55
N LYS A 39 -9.56 13.57 11.41
CA LYS A 39 -8.76 14.80 11.37
C LYS A 39 -7.67 14.72 10.29
N ALA A 40 -7.28 15.87 9.76
CA ALA A 40 -6.08 15.96 8.93
C ALA A 40 -4.84 15.51 9.73
N GLY A 41 -3.96 14.75 9.09
CA GLY A 41 -2.79 14.10 9.67
C GLY A 41 -3.05 12.74 10.33
N THR A 42 -4.31 12.30 10.44
CA THR A 42 -4.62 10.97 10.99
C THR A 42 -4.07 9.86 10.07
N ARG A 43 -3.37 8.90 10.67
CA ARG A 43 -2.89 7.69 9.98
C ARG A 43 -3.83 6.52 10.23
N ILE A 44 -4.27 5.86 9.17
CA ILE A 44 -5.16 4.69 9.21
C ILE A 44 -4.68 3.64 8.22
N ASP A 45 -4.68 2.37 8.63
CA ASP A 45 -4.42 1.25 7.73
C ASP A 45 -5.69 0.89 6.94
N LEU A 46 -5.74 1.32 5.69
CA LEU A 46 -6.85 1.09 4.78
C LEU A 46 -6.56 -0.13 3.88
N PRO A 47 -7.58 -0.87 3.42
CA PRO A 47 -7.39 -1.81 2.32
C PRO A 47 -6.79 -1.08 1.10
N LEU A 48 -5.86 -1.73 0.39
CA LEU A 48 -5.18 -1.18 -0.78
C LEU A 48 -6.15 -0.59 -1.82
N TRP A 49 -7.22 -1.32 -2.14
CA TRP A 49 -8.25 -0.85 -3.07
C TRP A 49 -8.91 0.47 -2.63
N LEU A 50 -9.09 0.68 -1.33
CA LEU A 50 -9.72 1.89 -0.80
C LEU A 50 -8.72 3.04 -0.77
N GLY A 51 -7.50 2.79 -0.30
CA GLY A 51 -6.43 3.78 -0.28
C GLY A 51 -6.19 4.37 -1.67
N GLU A 52 -6.07 3.52 -2.69
CA GLU A 52 -5.89 3.94 -4.08
C GLU A 52 -7.05 4.83 -4.58
N MET A 53 -8.30 4.46 -4.30
CA MET A 53 -9.45 5.25 -4.72
C MET A 53 -9.47 6.63 -4.05
N LEU A 54 -9.07 6.72 -2.78
CA LEU A 54 -9.01 7.99 -2.05
C LEU A 54 -7.81 8.86 -2.44
N SER A 55 -6.73 8.26 -2.98
CA SER A 55 -5.55 9.01 -3.44
C SER A 55 -5.66 9.56 -4.86
N ILE A 56 -6.72 9.22 -5.61
CA ILE A 56 -6.91 9.60 -7.02
C ILE A 56 -6.84 11.11 -7.27
N GLY A 57 -7.21 11.92 -6.28
CA GLY A 57 -7.16 13.37 -6.36
C GLY A 57 -5.77 13.90 -6.75
N ALA A 58 -4.71 13.24 -6.26
CA ALA A 58 -3.34 13.58 -6.59
C ALA A 58 -3.01 13.39 -8.08
N ARG A 59 -3.48 12.29 -8.67
CA ARG A 59 -3.28 11.98 -10.10
C ARG A 59 -4.04 12.94 -11.02
N LEU A 60 -5.19 13.42 -10.55
CA LEU A 60 -6.03 14.37 -11.28
C LEU A 60 -5.61 15.85 -11.10
N GLY A 61 -4.52 16.11 -10.36
CA GLY A 61 -4.05 17.48 -10.08
C GLY A 61 -4.98 18.26 -9.15
N THR A 62 -5.78 17.55 -8.34
CA THR A 62 -6.72 18.12 -7.36
C THR A 62 -6.23 17.89 -5.93
N SER A 63 -6.99 18.35 -4.93
CA SER A 63 -6.64 18.13 -3.53
C SER A 63 -6.57 16.64 -3.21
N ARG A 64 -5.45 16.21 -2.65
CA ARG A 64 -5.25 14.84 -2.18
C ARG A 64 -6.02 14.67 -0.87
N LEU A 65 -6.88 13.65 -0.81
CA LEU A 65 -7.59 13.30 0.43
C LEU A 65 -6.71 12.44 1.34
N VAL A 66 -5.98 11.51 0.73
CA VAL A 66 -5.11 10.54 1.41
C VAL A 66 -3.77 10.44 0.67
N THR A 67 -2.67 10.47 1.43
CA THR A 67 -1.34 10.03 0.98
C THR A 67 -1.14 8.57 1.32
N LEU A 68 -0.60 7.82 0.37
CA LEU A 68 -0.24 6.41 0.56
C LEU A 68 1.21 6.34 1.05
N ASP A 69 1.46 5.50 2.05
CA ASP A 69 2.79 5.23 2.57
C ASP A 69 3.27 3.85 2.11
N MET A 70 4.59 3.66 1.99
CA MET A 70 5.18 2.37 1.64
C MET A 70 4.84 1.31 2.70
N PRO A 71 4.32 0.13 2.33
CA PRO A 71 4.03 -0.94 3.29
C PRO A 71 5.33 -1.48 3.91
N GLU A 72 5.25 -1.93 5.17
CA GLU A 72 6.42 -2.46 5.89
C GLU A 72 7.10 -3.63 5.15
N ALA A 73 6.29 -4.46 4.46
CA ALA A 73 6.75 -5.56 3.63
C ALA A 73 7.70 -5.12 2.52
N LEU A 74 7.63 -3.86 2.06
CA LEU A 74 8.50 -3.28 1.02
C LEU A 74 9.35 -2.12 1.56
N SER A 75 9.53 -2.05 2.89
CA SER A 75 10.40 -1.06 3.51
C SER A 75 11.84 -1.16 3.00
N GLU A 76 12.58 -0.06 3.07
CA GLU A 76 14.01 -0.03 2.71
C GLU A 76 14.82 -1.14 3.39
N ARG A 77 14.48 -1.49 4.64
CA ARG A 77 15.10 -2.60 5.37
C ARG A 77 14.92 -3.93 4.65
N VAL A 78 13.71 -4.24 4.19
CA VAL A 78 13.42 -5.46 3.44
C VAL A 78 14.12 -5.42 2.08
N MET A 79 14.03 -4.29 1.38
CA MET A 79 14.68 -4.11 0.08
C MET A 79 16.19 -4.31 0.15
N ASN A 80 16.84 -3.77 1.18
CA ASN A 80 18.28 -3.96 1.41
C ASN A 80 18.63 -5.42 1.76
N ALA A 81 17.77 -6.12 2.50
CA ALA A 81 17.97 -7.53 2.79
C ALA A 81 17.79 -8.41 1.53
N LEU A 82 16.82 -8.09 0.66
CA LEU A 82 16.64 -8.73 -0.65
C LEU A 82 17.86 -8.51 -1.56
N LYS A 83 18.39 -7.28 -1.61
CA LYS A 83 19.64 -6.94 -2.32
C LYS A 83 20.83 -7.76 -1.82
N ALA A 84 20.91 -8.00 -0.52
CA ALA A 84 22.04 -8.69 0.10
C ALA A 84 22.00 -10.21 -0.14
N ASP A 85 20.87 -10.85 0.18
CA ASP A 85 20.60 -12.26 -0.14
C ASP A 85 19.09 -12.56 -0.03
N PRO A 86 18.39 -12.76 -1.16
CA PRO A 86 16.95 -12.96 -1.17
C PRO A 86 16.49 -14.24 -0.46
N ARG A 87 17.39 -15.23 -0.27
CA ARG A 87 17.06 -16.51 0.37
C ARG A 87 16.95 -16.41 1.89
N THR A 88 17.35 -15.28 2.47
CA THR A 88 17.34 -15.06 3.92
C THR A 88 15.99 -14.59 4.46
N LEU A 89 15.06 -14.21 3.59
CA LEU A 89 13.77 -13.65 3.95
C LEU A 89 12.64 -14.64 3.72
N ASP A 90 11.73 -14.71 4.69
CA ASP A 90 10.43 -15.35 4.50
C ASP A 90 9.43 -14.34 3.94
N LEU A 91 9.29 -14.33 2.61
CA LEU A 91 8.38 -13.41 1.90
C LEU A 91 6.92 -13.61 2.32
N ARG A 92 6.52 -14.85 2.64
CA ARG A 92 5.13 -15.15 3.04
C ARG A 92 4.82 -14.57 4.42
N ALA A 93 5.81 -14.52 5.31
CA ALA A 93 5.69 -13.85 6.60
C ALA A 93 5.63 -12.32 6.48
N LEU A 94 6.29 -11.74 5.46
CA LEU A 94 6.23 -10.30 5.18
C LEU A 94 4.88 -9.88 4.59
N ALA A 95 4.40 -10.61 3.58
CA ALA A 95 3.09 -10.39 2.99
C ALA A 95 2.56 -11.68 2.35
N PRO A 96 1.27 -12.04 2.58
CA PRO A 96 0.67 -13.24 1.99
C PRO A 96 0.83 -13.33 0.46
N HIS A 97 0.56 -12.25 -0.26
CA HIS A 97 0.71 -12.18 -1.71
C HIS A 97 1.83 -11.17 -2.07
N PHE A 98 3.04 -11.41 -1.56
CA PHE A 98 4.17 -10.46 -1.66
C PHE A 98 4.38 -9.90 -3.06
N TYR A 99 4.57 -10.75 -4.08
CA TYR A 99 4.86 -10.27 -5.44
C TYR A 99 3.69 -9.49 -6.07
N ASN A 100 2.45 -9.94 -5.88
CA ASN A 100 1.28 -9.21 -6.37
C ASN A 100 1.14 -7.86 -5.65
N LEU A 101 1.42 -7.82 -4.35
CA LEU A 101 1.46 -6.57 -3.59
C LEU A 101 2.55 -5.65 -4.16
N SER A 102 3.75 -6.16 -4.43
CA SER A 102 4.84 -5.38 -5.02
C SER A 102 4.48 -4.79 -6.38
N GLU A 103 3.85 -5.57 -7.26
CA GLU A 103 3.38 -5.09 -8.55
C GLU A 103 2.39 -3.92 -8.36
N ARG A 104 1.41 -4.07 -7.47
CA ARG A 104 0.44 -3.00 -7.17
C ARG A 104 1.10 -1.77 -6.57
N ILE A 105 2.09 -1.94 -5.69
CA ILE A 105 2.81 -0.81 -5.10
C ILE A 105 3.64 -0.08 -6.17
N LEU A 106 4.30 -0.80 -7.08
CA LEU A 106 5.02 -0.18 -8.20
C LEU A 106 4.10 0.56 -9.19
N GLU A 107 2.81 0.18 -9.31
CA GLU A 107 1.81 0.96 -10.06
C GLU A 107 1.41 2.27 -9.34
N LEU A 108 1.51 2.28 -8.00
CA LEU A 108 1.13 3.41 -7.16
C LEU A 108 2.29 4.38 -6.88
N PHE A 109 3.52 3.89 -6.85
CA PHE A 109 4.74 4.61 -6.51
C PHE A 109 5.79 4.48 -7.61
N GLU A 110 6.48 5.57 -7.93
CA GLU A 110 7.56 5.59 -8.93
C GLU A 110 8.90 5.22 -8.27
N GLU A 111 9.17 3.93 -8.07
CA GLU A 111 10.38 3.41 -7.39
C GLU A 111 11.24 2.56 -8.33
N GLU A 112 12.05 3.18 -9.19
CA GLU A 112 12.88 2.47 -10.19
C GLU A 112 13.83 1.45 -9.55
N GLU A 113 14.49 1.81 -8.45
CA GLU A 113 15.42 0.90 -7.76
C GLU A 113 14.70 -0.35 -7.22
N MET A 114 13.43 -0.23 -6.83
CA MET A 114 12.64 -1.36 -6.35
C MET A 114 12.36 -2.38 -7.46
N VAL A 115 12.18 -1.92 -8.71
CA VAL A 115 11.97 -2.78 -9.86
C VAL A 115 13.18 -3.69 -10.09
N ASP A 116 14.40 -3.13 -10.05
CA ASP A 116 15.63 -3.88 -10.25
C ASP A 116 15.80 -4.99 -9.20
N VAL A 117 15.59 -4.63 -7.92
CA VAL A 117 15.73 -5.59 -6.81
C VAL A 117 14.73 -6.72 -6.92
N LEU A 118 13.46 -6.41 -7.22
CA LEU A 118 12.42 -7.42 -7.32
C LEU A 118 12.58 -8.31 -8.56
N GLY A 119 13.13 -7.77 -9.65
CA GLY A 119 13.51 -8.55 -10.84
C GLY A 119 14.57 -9.59 -10.52
N ASP A 120 15.61 -9.23 -9.77
CA ASP A 120 16.68 -10.16 -9.37
C ASP A 120 16.22 -11.25 -8.38
N VAL A 121 15.17 -10.99 -7.60
CA VAL A 121 14.60 -11.92 -6.60
C VAL A 121 13.73 -13.01 -7.24
N GLY A 122 13.28 -12.82 -8.48
CA GLY A 122 12.56 -13.83 -9.25
C GLY A 122 11.25 -13.31 -9.87
N ILE A 123 11.39 -12.57 -10.97
CA ILE A 123 10.46 -12.58 -12.10
C ILE A 123 11.23 -13.08 -13.33
#